data_AF-A0A5C7US32-F1
#
_entry.id   AF-A0A5C7US32-F1
#
_cell.length_a   1.000
_cell.length_b   1.000
_cell.length_c   1.000
_cell.angle_alpha   90.00
_cell.angle_beta   90.00
_cell.angle_gamma   90.00
#
_symmetry.space_group_name_H-M   'P 1'
#
loop_
_entity.id
_entity.type
_entity.pdbx_description
1 polymer ?
#
loop_
_entity_poly.entity_id
_entity_poly.type
_entity_poly.pdbx_seq_one_letter_code
_entity_poly.pdbx_strand_id
1 'polypeptide(L)'
;MSGTNHIAGGLLFTGIFASFWNINIFSDAGLLGLTVLGSVLPDIDHTKSPIGKLFWPLSRYLDTRYGHRTITHSLLFLVFISLFSYAIQRLFCPSYPIGLIFFFSAFSHLVLDMVTISGVPLFYPFVKNPCVIPGNPNFRLQSGSFRTEAIALLIFGSLLFTCSDLFAHGFWTSYNRVFGTLKHLYNESNSTGDFLLVHYDIIDNGSRIIDTALLIKSSEKKATLYGDGHLVELDNSKQNQHINDVKPIRTGIKYKTITVNRMFTGLEIDSLNSILNNRVVSGYIKSSELFCFHLNGVAEKKKTITMSSVLSPQISLIVDSSQTLARHQAEQIALELKQDILKWQKEELKWRNDNKKLLALKKDLEHASDYYQRNDLENQIIELQKTVQKDKPASNYTPNHVKLNHYEYLMSKAYYPSVHNFHVNISYPEIPHQFK
;
A
#
# COMPACT_ATOMS: atom_id res chain seq x y z
N MET A 1 -20.82 32.82 34.70
CA MET A 1 -20.52 31.75 35.69
C MET A 1 -19.17 32.06 36.32
N SER A 2 -18.66 31.22 37.23
CA SER A 2 -17.27 31.35 37.71
C SER A 2 -16.26 31.00 36.60
N GLY A 3 -15.06 31.58 36.67
CA GLY A 3 -14.00 31.34 35.69
C GLY A 3 -13.59 29.86 35.57
N THR A 4 -13.64 29.11 36.68
CA THR A 4 -13.37 27.66 36.66
C THR A 4 -14.39 26.89 35.84
N ASN A 5 -15.66 27.29 35.91
CA ASN A 5 -16.71 26.69 35.10
C ASN A 5 -16.65 27.11 33.62
N HIS A 6 -16.17 28.32 33.31
CA HIS A 6 -15.87 28.69 31.94
C HIS A 6 -14.72 27.86 31.36
N ILE A 7 -13.70 27.54 32.15
CA ILE A 7 -12.62 26.65 31.72
C ILE A 7 -13.14 25.22 31.51
N ALA A 8 -13.81 24.63 32.50
CA ALA A 8 -14.28 23.25 32.41
C ALA A 8 -15.33 23.08 31.29
N GLY A 9 -16.31 23.98 31.23
CA GLY A 9 -17.32 24.00 30.17
C GLY A 9 -16.71 24.33 28.80
N GLY A 10 -15.69 25.18 28.75
CA GLY A 10 -14.98 25.51 27.52
C GLY A 10 -14.15 24.37 26.96
N LEU A 11 -13.44 23.62 27.81
CA LEU A 11 -12.76 22.38 27.42
C LEU A 11 -13.76 21.35 26.87
N LEU A 12 -14.89 21.16 27.57
CA LEU A 12 -15.92 20.22 27.15
C LEU A 12 -16.53 20.62 25.79
N PHE A 13 -17.02 21.86 25.69
CA PHE A 13 -17.69 22.36 24.51
C PHE A 13 -16.75 22.38 23.32
N THR A 14 -15.55 22.93 23.48
CA THR A 14 -14.55 22.96 22.40
C THR A 14 -14.13 21.56 22.00
N GLY A 15 -13.92 20.65 22.95
CA GLY A 15 -13.58 19.25 22.66
C GLY A 15 -14.66 18.55 21.83
N ILE A 16 -15.93 18.71 22.19
CA ILE A 16 -17.06 18.13 21.44
C ILE A 16 -17.11 18.72 20.03
N PHE A 17 -17.11 20.04 19.87
CA PHE A 17 -17.27 20.66 18.55
C PHE A 17 -16.03 20.49 17.66
N ALA A 18 -14.82 20.53 18.23
CA ALA A 18 -13.58 20.27 17.49
C ALA A 18 -13.48 18.80 17.01
N SER A 19 -14.12 17.86 17.72
CA SER A 19 -14.14 16.45 17.32
C SER A 19 -14.81 16.19 15.96
N PHE A 20 -15.69 17.09 15.48
CA PHE A 20 -16.27 17.02 14.14
C PHE A 20 -15.23 17.21 13.02
N TRP A 21 -14.09 17.83 13.32
CA TRP A 21 -12.95 18.00 12.43
C TRP A 21 -11.78 17.06 12.77
N ASN A 22 -12.02 16.04 13.61
CA ASN A 22 -10.98 15.12 14.11
C ASN A 22 -9.82 15.85 14.83
N ILE A 23 -10.10 16.98 15.47
CA ILE A 23 -9.12 17.72 16.26
C ILE A 23 -9.25 17.30 17.72
N ASN A 24 -8.17 16.75 18.27
CA ASN A 24 -8.08 16.41 19.69
C ASN A 24 -7.38 17.55 20.45
N ILE A 25 -8.11 18.32 21.24
CA ILE A 25 -7.53 19.42 22.03
C ILE A 25 -6.61 18.95 23.17
N PHE A 26 -6.69 17.67 23.55
CA PHE A 26 -5.87 17.06 24.60
C PHE A 26 -4.59 16.42 24.07
N SER A 27 -4.39 16.36 22.75
CA SER A 27 -3.19 15.74 22.17
C SER A 27 -1.93 16.59 22.34
N ASP A 28 -2.09 17.91 22.53
CA ASP A 28 -1.00 18.87 22.63
C ASP A 28 -1.33 19.91 23.73
N ALA A 29 -0.38 20.15 24.61
CA ALA A 29 -0.48 21.15 25.66
C ALA A 29 -0.74 22.57 25.12
N GLY A 30 -0.24 22.90 23.92
CA GLY A 30 -0.50 24.17 23.26
C GLY A 30 -1.97 24.36 22.87
N LEU A 31 -2.62 23.30 22.35
CA LEU A 31 -4.04 23.32 21.99
C LEU A 31 -4.95 23.40 23.22
N LEU A 32 -4.58 22.67 24.28
CA LEU A 32 -5.25 22.73 25.57
C LEU A 32 -5.13 24.14 26.17
N GLY A 33 -3.92 24.71 26.19
CA GLY A 33 -3.67 26.07 26.65
C GLY A 33 -4.46 27.11 25.86
N LEU A 34 -4.52 26.97 24.53
CA LEU A 34 -5.32 27.85 23.67
C LEU A 34 -6.82 27.78 24.00
N THR A 35 -7.33 26.59 24.25
CA THR A 35 -8.74 26.37 24.65
C THR A 35 -9.04 27.04 25.99
N VAL A 36 -8.16 26.89 26.98
CA VAL A 36 -8.29 27.55 28.28
C VAL A 36 -8.28 29.07 28.11
N LEU A 37 -7.32 29.62 27.35
CA LEU A 37 -7.23 31.05 27.09
C LEU A 37 -8.48 31.59 26.40
N GLY A 38 -8.94 30.95 25.33
CA GLY A 38 -10.14 31.38 24.61
C GLY A 38 -11.40 31.29 25.46
N SER A 39 -11.52 30.29 26.34
CA SER A 39 -12.67 30.10 27.23
C SER A 39 -12.84 31.20 28.29
N VAL A 40 -11.76 31.91 28.63
CA VAL A 40 -11.80 33.00 29.63
C VAL A 40 -11.60 34.39 29.02
N LEU A 41 -11.15 34.48 27.76
CA LEU A 41 -10.84 35.76 27.12
C LEU A 41 -11.99 36.78 27.16
N PRO A 42 -13.28 36.41 26.95
CA PRO A 42 -14.36 37.38 27.01
C PRO A 42 -14.45 38.15 28.34
N ASP A 43 -14.02 37.56 29.45
CA ASP A 43 -13.98 38.20 30.78
C ASP A 43 -12.81 39.19 30.96
N ILE A 44 -12.10 39.56 29.89
CA ILE A 44 -11.05 40.61 29.91
C ILE A 44 -11.62 41.99 30.28
N ASP A 45 -12.93 42.16 30.17
CA ASP A 45 -13.64 43.37 30.59
C ASP A 45 -13.86 43.45 32.12
N HIS A 46 -13.65 42.38 32.88
CA HIS A 46 -13.93 42.35 34.31
C HIS A 46 -12.66 42.45 35.16
N THR A 47 -12.52 43.55 35.90
CA THR A 47 -11.32 43.86 36.72
C THR A 47 -10.96 42.82 37.78
N LYS A 48 -11.92 41.98 38.21
CA LYS A 48 -11.69 40.92 39.21
C LYS A 48 -11.40 39.55 38.58
N SER A 49 -11.60 39.36 37.27
CA SER A 49 -11.31 38.10 36.60
C SER A 49 -9.78 37.89 36.50
N PRO A 50 -9.29 36.63 36.39
CA PRO A 50 -7.86 36.37 36.24
C PRO A 50 -7.25 37.09 35.03
N ILE A 51 -7.97 37.09 33.90
CA ILE A 51 -7.53 37.73 32.66
C ILE A 51 -7.65 39.26 32.73
N GLY A 52 -8.68 39.79 33.38
CA GLY A 52 -8.84 41.23 33.59
C GLY A 52 -7.78 41.79 34.52
N LYS A 53 -7.36 41.05 35.55
CA LYS A 53 -6.21 41.43 36.40
C LYS A 53 -4.91 41.51 35.61
N LEU A 54 -4.71 40.60 34.65
CA LEU A 54 -3.53 40.62 33.78
C LEU A 54 -3.53 41.85 32.85
N PHE A 55 -4.70 42.24 32.34
CA PHE A 55 -4.89 43.40 31.46
C PHE A 55 -5.55 44.57 32.18
N TRP A 56 -5.16 44.85 33.43
CA TRP A 56 -5.86 45.79 34.31
C TRP A 56 -6.18 47.17 33.71
N PRO A 57 -5.27 47.84 32.96
CA PRO A 57 -5.59 49.13 32.36
C PRO A 57 -6.75 49.04 31.36
N LEU A 58 -6.76 47.99 30.54
CA LEU A 58 -7.79 47.73 29.55
C LEU A 58 -9.10 47.29 30.22
N SER A 59 -9.02 46.35 31.17
CA SER A 59 -10.20 45.86 31.88
C SER A 59 -10.90 47.01 32.62
N ARG A 60 -10.15 47.88 33.31
CA ARG A 60 -10.72 49.03 34.03
C ARG A 60 -11.38 50.02 33.08
N TYR A 61 -10.78 50.28 31.92
CA TYR A 61 -11.37 51.13 30.90
C TYR A 61 -12.70 50.57 30.38
N LEU A 62 -12.72 49.28 30.04
CA LEU A 62 -13.91 48.59 29.53
C LEU A 62 -15.02 48.53 30.59
N ASP A 63 -14.69 48.12 31.82
CA ASP A 63 -15.61 48.03 32.96
C ASP A 63 -16.24 49.40 33.27
N THR A 64 -15.43 50.48 33.28
CA THR A 64 -15.92 51.83 33.60
C THR A 64 -16.77 52.43 32.48
N ARG A 65 -16.41 52.17 31.20
CA ARG A 65 -17.04 52.84 30.05
C ARG A 65 -18.27 52.11 29.53
N TYR A 66 -18.23 50.77 29.53
CA TYR A 66 -19.27 49.93 28.93
C TYR A 66 -19.90 48.96 29.93
N GLY A 67 -19.22 48.66 31.03
CA GLY A 67 -19.65 47.66 32.01
C GLY A 67 -19.35 46.24 31.56
N HIS A 68 -19.25 45.34 32.54
CA HIS A 68 -19.06 43.91 32.28
C HIS A 68 -20.21 43.29 31.47
N ARG A 69 -19.89 42.33 30.58
CA ARG A 69 -20.81 41.58 29.71
C ARG A 69 -21.44 42.42 28.62
N THR A 70 -20.67 43.31 28.02
CA THR A 70 -21.15 44.15 26.90
C THR A 70 -20.38 43.87 25.62
N ILE A 71 -19.29 44.60 25.37
CA ILE A 71 -18.54 44.51 24.10
C ILE A 71 -17.94 43.13 23.91
N THR A 72 -17.23 42.62 24.91
CA THR A 72 -16.47 41.36 24.85
C THR A 72 -17.37 40.12 24.84
N HIS A 73 -18.64 40.28 25.21
CA HIS A 73 -19.63 39.20 25.16
C HIS A 73 -20.58 39.31 23.96
N SER A 74 -20.21 40.09 22.93
CA SER A 74 -20.99 40.22 21.70
C SER A 74 -20.56 39.22 20.61
N LEU A 75 -21.48 38.90 19.69
CA LEU A 75 -21.16 38.10 18.50
C LEU A 75 -20.12 38.81 17.62
N LEU A 76 -20.14 40.13 17.58
CA LEU A 76 -19.15 40.94 16.85
C LEU A 76 -17.75 40.68 17.40
N PHE A 77 -17.59 40.69 18.72
CA PHE A 77 -16.31 40.36 19.35
C PHE A 77 -15.87 38.93 19.04
N LEU A 78 -16.79 37.96 19.08
CA LEU A 78 -16.48 36.58 18.71
C LEU A 78 -15.97 36.48 17.26
N VAL A 79 -16.66 37.11 16.31
CA VAL A 79 -16.24 37.10 14.90
C VAL A 79 -14.87 37.78 14.75
N PHE A 80 -14.67 38.93 15.39
CA PHE A 80 -13.40 39.66 15.34
C PHE A 80 -12.23 38.81 15.85
N ILE A 81 -12.36 38.24 17.06
CA ILE A 81 -11.27 37.45 17.66
C ILE A 81 -11.02 36.15 16.89
N SER A 82 -12.05 35.58 16.28
CA SER A 82 -11.93 34.36 15.47
C SER A 82 -11.24 34.64 14.13
N LEU A 83 -11.55 35.76 13.47
CA LEU A 83 -10.85 36.17 12.27
C LEU A 83 -9.39 36.56 12.56
N PHE A 84 -9.15 37.24 13.69
CA PHE A 84 -7.81 37.60 14.12
C PHE A 84 -6.94 36.37 14.42
N SER A 85 -7.48 35.41 15.19
CA SER A 85 -6.78 34.14 15.47
C SER A 85 -6.57 33.30 14.21
N TYR A 86 -7.54 33.28 13.28
CA TYR A 86 -7.36 32.64 11.97
C TYR A 86 -6.29 33.33 11.11
N ALA A 87 -6.19 34.66 11.15
CA ALA A 87 -5.11 35.38 10.47
C ALA A 87 -3.73 35.03 11.04
N ILE A 88 -3.60 34.97 12.38
CA ILE A 88 -2.38 34.51 13.05
C ILE A 88 -2.03 33.08 12.64
N GLN A 89 -3.03 32.19 12.62
CA GLN A 89 -2.85 30.81 12.15
C GLN A 89 -2.24 30.78 10.75
N ARG A 90 -2.81 31.54 9.81
CA ARG A 90 -2.36 31.55 8.41
C ARG A 90 -0.95 32.11 8.24
N LEU A 91 -0.56 33.08 9.06
CA LEU A 91 0.73 33.77 8.94
C LEU A 91 1.88 33.02 9.62
N PHE A 92 1.64 32.43 10.80
CA PHE A 92 2.72 31.90 11.64
C PHE A 92 2.65 30.38 11.87
N CYS A 93 1.44 29.81 11.94
CA CYS A 93 1.23 28.42 12.38
C CYS A 93 0.20 27.69 11.51
N PRO A 94 0.40 27.55 10.19
CA PRO A 94 -0.64 27.05 9.27
C PRO A 94 -1.07 25.60 9.57
N SER A 95 -0.20 24.80 10.18
CA SER A 95 -0.45 23.41 10.55
C SER A 95 -1.32 23.24 11.80
N TYR A 96 -1.52 24.29 12.60
CA TYR A 96 -2.29 24.22 13.85
C TYR A 96 -3.69 24.82 13.67
N PRO A 97 -4.77 24.18 14.14
CA PRO A 97 -6.15 24.65 13.94
C PRO A 97 -6.56 25.75 14.94
N ILE A 98 -5.73 26.78 15.10
CA ILE A 98 -5.86 27.83 16.12
C ILE A 98 -7.19 28.57 16.00
N GLY A 99 -7.58 29.01 14.79
CA GLY A 99 -8.78 29.82 14.59
C GLY A 99 -10.07 29.08 14.98
N LEU A 100 -10.15 27.78 14.70
CA LEU A 100 -11.32 26.96 15.02
C LEU A 100 -11.43 26.71 16.53
N ILE A 101 -10.32 26.39 17.19
CA ILE A 101 -10.27 26.20 18.65
C ILE A 101 -10.62 27.49 19.36
N PHE A 102 -10.09 28.63 18.91
CA PHE A 102 -10.37 29.93 19.52
C PHE A 102 -11.84 30.32 19.36
N PHE A 103 -12.43 30.09 18.19
CA PHE A 103 -13.85 30.32 17.95
C PHE A 103 -14.72 29.52 18.93
N PHE A 104 -14.55 28.19 19.01
CA PHE A 104 -15.42 27.37 19.86
C PHE A 104 -15.18 27.59 21.35
N SER A 105 -13.95 27.87 21.77
CA SER A 105 -13.66 28.18 23.17
C SER A 105 -14.24 29.52 23.60
N ALA A 106 -14.09 30.59 22.81
CA ALA A 106 -14.72 31.87 23.10
C ALA A 106 -16.27 31.80 22.97
N PHE A 107 -16.78 31.04 22.00
CA PHE A 107 -18.22 30.85 21.83
C PHE A 107 -18.83 30.09 23.02
N SER A 108 -18.14 29.09 23.56
CA SER A 108 -18.58 28.36 24.74
C SER A 108 -18.82 29.29 25.92
N HIS A 109 -17.97 30.31 26.10
CA HIS A 109 -18.13 31.29 27.16
C HIS A 109 -19.46 32.04 27.04
N LEU A 110 -19.80 32.50 25.83
CA LEU A 110 -21.06 33.20 25.56
C LEU A 110 -22.25 32.29 25.85
N VAL A 111 -22.20 31.04 25.36
CA VAL A 111 -23.27 30.05 25.59
C VAL A 111 -23.46 29.79 27.09
N LEU A 112 -22.38 29.61 27.85
CA LEU A 112 -22.46 29.38 29.29
C LEU A 112 -23.08 30.57 30.03
N ASP A 113 -22.74 31.80 29.65
CA ASP A 113 -23.35 32.97 30.25
C ASP A 113 -24.81 33.21 29.82
N MET A 114 -25.20 32.79 28.61
CA MET A 114 -26.61 32.78 28.17
C MET A 114 -27.47 31.82 29.01
N VAL A 115 -26.87 30.80 29.64
CA VAL A 115 -27.57 29.88 30.55
C VAL A 115 -27.80 30.46 31.93
N THR A 116 -27.17 31.59 32.24
CA THR A 116 -27.36 32.28 33.52
C THR A 116 -28.60 33.19 33.50
N ILE A 117 -29.08 33.55 34.69
CA ILE A 117 -30.22 34.48 34.85
C ILE A 117 -29.96 35.82 34.13
N SER A 118 -28.73 36.33 34.18
CA SER A 118 -28.33 37.61 33.60
C SER A 118 -28.25 37.60 32.07
N GLY A 119 -27.92 36.45 31.47
CA GLY A 119 -27.70 36.32 30.03
C GLY A 119 -26.57 37.19 29.50
N VAL A 120 -26.58 37.38 28.18
CA VAL A 120 -25.56 38.14 27.44
C VAL A 120 -26.19 38.94 26.30
N PRO A 121 -25.89 40.24 26.11
CA PRO A 121 -26.36 41.03 24.97
C PRO A 121 -25.63 40.66 23.67
N LEU A 122 -25.94 39.49 23.12
CA LEU A 122 -25.25 38.85 21.99
C LEU A 122 -25.17 39.75 20.74
N PHE A 123 -26.17 40.61 20.52
CA PHE A 123 -26.28 41.49 19.37
C PHE A 123 -25.85 42.95 19.64
N TYR A 124 -25.12 43.20 20.74
CA TYR A 124 -24.48 44.50 20.98
C TYR A 124 -23.50 44.82 19.83
N PRO A 125 -23.42 46.08 19.33
CA PRO A 125 -24.06 47.31 19.84
C PRO A 125 -25.48 47.58 19.32
N PHE A 126 -26.01 46.74 18.42
CA PHE A 126 -27.29 47.00 17.74
C PHE A 126 -28.50 46.74 18.65
N VAL A 127 -28.47 45.69 19.46
CA VAL A 127 -29.52 45.34 20.41
C VAL A 127 -28.90 45.02 21.77
N LYS A 128 -29.41 45.66 22.83
CA LYS A 128 -28.90 45.52 24.20
C LYS A 128 -29.65 44.46 25.03
N ASN A 129 -30.73 43.90 24.51
CA ASN A 129 -31.51 42.90 25.24
C ASN A 129 -30.65 41.63 25.43
N PRO A 130 -30.54 41.11 26.66
CA PRO A 130 -29.76 39.92 26.92
C PRO A 130 -30.43 38.70 26.28
N CYS A 131 -29.65 37.96 25.51
CA CYS A 131 -30.03 36.63 25.05
C CYS A 131 -29.83 35.63 26.19
N VAL A 132 -30.84 34.80 26.39
CA VAL A 132 -30.93 33.84 27.50
C VAL A 132 -31.49 32.52 26.98
N ILE A 133 -30.95 31.40 27.46
CA ILE A 133 -31.38 30.05 27.12
C ILE A 133 -31.33 29.20 28.40
N PRO A 134 -32.39 28.51 28.82
CA PRO A 134 -33.70 28.39 28.20
C PRO A 134 -34.64 29.58 28.49
N GLY A 135 -35.71 29.70 27.70
CA GLY A 135 -36.68 30.79 27.82
C GLY A 135 -37.37 30.88 29.18
N ASN A 136 -37.55 29.76 29.89
CA ASN A 136 -38.09 29.74 31.24
C ASN A 136 -37.02 30.15 32.28
N PRO A 137 -37.21 31.24 33.06
CA PRO A 137 -36.25 31.69 34.07
C PRO A 137 -35.93 30.66 35.16
N ASN A 138 -36.87 29.76 35.50
CA ASN A 138 -36.70 28.80 36.58
C ASN A 138 -35.66 27.71 36.29
N PHE A 139 -35.30 27.51 35.03
CA PHE A 139 -34.27 26.56 34.61
C PHE A 139 -32.91 27.23 34.39
N ARG A 140 -32.78 28.54 34.63
CA ARG A 140 -31.53 29.27 34.44
C ARG A 140 -30.64 29.21 35.68
N LEU A 141 -29.34 29.19 35.46
CA LEU A 141 -28.36 29.09 36.54
C LEU A 141 -28.18 30.44 37.23
N GLN A 142 -28.23 30.44 38.56
CA GLN A 142 -27.91 31.60 39.37
C GLN A 142 -26.38 31.73 39.53
N SER A 143 -25.80 32.75 38.90
CA SER A 143 -24.39 33.09 39.03
C SER A 143 -24.04 33.46 40.48
N GLY A 144 -22.89 32.96 40.96
CA GLY A 144 -22.37 33.25 42.30
C GLY A 144 -22.91 32.37 43.43
N SER A 145 -23.88 31.49 43.15
CA SER A 145 -24.30 30.46 44.10
C SER A 145 -23.31 29.29 44.10
N PHE A 146 -22.71 28.99 45.26
CA PHE A 146 -21.75 27.89 45.39
C PHE A 146 -22.32 26.54 44.93
N ARG A 147 -23.59 26.25 45.28
CA ARG A 147 -24.25 24.98 44.90
C ARG A 147 -24.37 24.84 43.38
N THR A 148 -24.84 25.89 42.71
CA THR A 148 -25.04 25.90 41.26
C THR A 148 -23.72 25.73 40.52
N GLU A 149 -22.70 26.47 40.96
CA GLU A 149 -21.37 26.41 40.35
C GLU A 149 -20.71 25.04 40.59
N ALA A 150 -20.85 24.44 41.77
CA ALA A 150 -20.31 23.11 42.06
C ALA A 150 -21.00 22.00 41.24
N ILE A 151 -22.33 22.07 41.10
CA ILE A 151 -23.09 21.11 40.28
C ILE A 151 -22.67 21.23 38.80
N ALA A 152 -22.55 22.45 38.27
CA ALA A 152 -22.08 22.66 36.90
C ALA A 152 -20.67 22.08 36.68
N LEU A 153 -19.75 22.30 37.62
CA LEU A 153 -18.39 21.78 37.54
C LEU A 153 -18.37 20.25 37.53
N LEU A 154 -19.16 19.61 38.40
CA LEU A 154 -19.28 18.15 38.44
C LEU A 154 -19.86 17.58 37.15
N ILE A 155 -20.88 18.22 36.57
CA ILE A 155 -21.47 17.82 35.30
C ILE A 155 -20.42 17.93 34.18
N PHE A 156 -19.72 19.07 34.08
CA PHE A 156 -18.68 19.23 33.06
C PHE A 156 -17.54 18.24 33.24
N GLY A 157 -17.08 18.00 34.47
CA GLY A 157 -16.05 17.01 34.76
C GLY A 157 -16.48 15.58 34.40
N SER A 158 -17.71 15.19 34.74
CA SER A 158 -18.27 13.89 34.37
C SER A 158 -18.37 13.75 32.85
N LEU A 159 -18.86 14.77 32.15
CA LEU A 159 -18.99 14.75 30.70
C LEU A 159 -17.63 14.71 30.00
N LEU A 160 -16.63 15.44 30.50
CA LEU A 160 -15.26 15.38 30.00
C LEU A 160 -14.69 13.96 30.09
N PHE A 161 -14.96 13.26 31.20
CA PHE A 161 -14.56 11.87 31.36
C PHE A 161 -15.31 10.94 30.40
N THR A 162 -16.64 11.03 30.33
CA THR A 162 -17.44 10.13 29.47
C THR A 162 -17.21 10.36 27.97
N CYS A 163 -16.82 11.58 27.59
CA CYS A 163 -16.54 11.93 26.19
C CYS A 163 -15.05 11.78 25.82
N SER A 164 -14.21 11.18 26.66
CA SER A 164 -12.77 11.02 26.38
C SER A 164 -12.50 10.32 25.04
N ASP A 165 -13.25 9.27 24.74
CA ASP A 165 -13.10 8.50 23.50
C ASP A 165 -13.50 9.32 22.27
N LEU A 166 -14.54 10.15 22.41
CA LEU A 166 -14.97 11.07 21.36
C LEU A 166 -13.87 12.08 21.04
N PHE A 167 -13.19 12.61 22.06
CA PHE A 167 -12.09 13.56 21.87
C PHE A 167 -10.85 12.90 21.27
N ALA A 168 -10.56 11.65 21.65
CA ALA A 168 -9.41 10.91 21.15
C ALA A 168 -9.55 10.50 19.68
N HIS A 169 -10.74 10.10 19.24
CA HIS A 169 -10.96 9.49 17.93
C HIS A 169 -11.73 10.37 16.93
N GLY A 170 -12.36 11.44 17.40
CA GLY A 170 -13.22 12.29 16.58
C GLY A 170 -14.66 11.78 16.50
N PHE A 171 -15.58 12.70 16.18
CA PHE A 171 -17.02 12.43 16.12
C PHE A 171 -17.36 11.39 15.05
N TRP A 172 -16.87 11.58 13.83
CA TRP A 172 -17.22 10.70 12.72
C TRP A 172 -16.71 9.29 12.92
N THR A 173 -15.50 9.12 13.44
CA THR A 173 -14.96 7.78 13.77
C THR A 173 -15.80 7.09 14.84
N SER A 174 -16.14 7.82 15.90
CA SER A 174 -16.93 7.28 17.02
C SER A 174 -18.36 6.92 16.60
N TYR A 175 -19.01 7.79 15.81
CA TYR A 175 -20.34 7.55 15.26
C TYR A 175 -20.35 6.38 14.26
N ASN A 176 -19.37 6.32 13.36
CA ASN A 176 -19.35 5.31 12.30
C ASN A 176 -18.98 3.90 12.81
N ARG A 177 -18.23 3.79 13.91
CA ARG A 177 -17.97 2.51 14.60
C ARG A 177 -19.26 1.81 15.04
N VAL A 178 -20.34 2.57 15.23
CA VAL A 178 -21.66 2.02 15.58
C VAL A 178 -22.32 1.29 14.40
N PHE A 179 -21.96 1.62 13.15
CA PHE A 179 -22.68 1.14 11.96
C PHE A 179 -21.92 0.14 11.07
N GLY A 180 -20.61 -0.10 11.27
CA GLY A 180 -19.90 -1.24 10.67
C GLY A 180 -20.01 -1.41 9.15
N THR A 181 -20.06 -0.33 8.36
CA THR A 181 -20.37 -0.40 6.90
C THR A 181 -19.12 -0.41 6.00
N LEU A 182 -19.24 -0.93 4.77
CA LEU A 182 -18.17 -0.86 3.75
C LEU A 182 -17.79 0.58 3.37
N LYS A 183 -18.77 1.50 3.32
CA LYS A 183 -18.50 2.93 3.09
C LYS A 183 -17.62 3.53 4.20
N HIS A 184 -17.84 3.10 5.44
CA HIS A 184 -17.00 3.49 6.57
C HIS A 184 -15.58 2.95 6.42
N LEU A 185 -15.43 1.67 6.10
CA LEU A 185 -14.13 1.06 5.84
C LEU A 185 -13.34 1.82 4.76
N TYR A 186 -14.00 2.22 3.67
CA TYR A 186 -13.40 3.01 2.60
C TYR A 186 -12.94 4.41 3.05
N ASN A 187 -13.78 5.13 3.80
CA ASN A 187 -13.43 6.44 4.32
C ASN A 187 -12.27 6.36 5.33
N GLU A 188 -12.28 5.36 6.21
CA GLU A 188 -11.22 5.18 7.20
C GLU A 188 -9.88 4.84 6.54
N SER A 189 -9.87 3.98 5.51
CA SER A 189 -8.64 3.69 4.76
C SER A 189 -8.05 4.92 4.07
N ASN A 190 -8.90 5.82 3.57
CA ASN A 190 -8.43 7.05 2.92
C ASN A 190 -7.93 8.10 3.91
N SER A 191 -8.46 8.09 5.15
CA SER A 191 -8.13 9.11 6.16
C SER A 191 -6.84 8.81 6.94
N THR A 192 -6.53 7.54 7.18
CA THR A 192 -5.43 7.12 8.08
C THR A 192 -4.09 6.94 7.37
N GLY A 193 -4.11 6.43 6.12
CA GLY A 193 -2.90 6.05 5.40
C GLY A 193 -2.13 4.89 6.05
N ASP A 194 -2.77 4.12 6.94
CA ASP A 194 -2.21 2.96 7.63
C ASP A 194 -2.83 1.67 7.08
N PHE A 195 -2.14 0.54 7.24
CA PHE A 195 -2.74 -0.78 7.06
C PHE A 195 -3.86 -0.95 8.09
N LEU A 196 -5.03 -1.39 7.61
CA LEU A 196 -6.18 -1.69 8.45
C LEU A 196 -6.40 -3.19 8.49
N LEU A 197 -6.48 -3.75 9.69
CA LEU A 197 -7.10 -5.05 9.90
C LEU A 197 -8.61 -4.85 9.91
N VAL A 198 -9.35 -5.76 9.29
CA VAL A 198 -10.79 -5.67 9.18
C VAL A 198 -11.37 -6.91 9.83
N HIS A 199 -12.02 -6.73 10.97
CA HIS A 199 -12.86 -7.75 11.54
C HIS A 199 -14.19 -7.73 10.79
N TYR A 200 -14.53 -8.83 10.12
CA TYR A 200 -15.73 -8.93 9.30
C TYR A 200 -16.61 -10.09 9.77
N ASP A 201 -17.92 -9.86 9.73
CA ASP A 201 -18.97 -10.85 9.97
C ASP A 201 -19.89 -10.83 8.75
N ILE A 202 -19.82 -11.90 7.97
CA ILE A 202 -20.60 -12.04 6.74
C ILE A 202 -21.36 -13.35 6.71
N ILE A 203 -22.43 -13.37 5.94
CA ILE A 203 -23.12 -14.58 5.54
C ILE A 203 -22.89 -14.71 4.03
N ASP A 204 -22.11 -15.71 3.62
CA ASP A 204 -21.85 -16.00 2.21
C ASP A 204 -22.42 -17.38 1.86
N ASN A 205 -23.28 -17.44 0.85
CA ASN A 205 -24.02 -18.66 0.46
C ASN A 205 -24.68 -19.38 1.66
N GLY A 206 -25.21 -18.62 2.62
CA GLY A 206 -25.90 -19.13 3.81
C GLY A 206 -25.00 -19.56 4.97
N SER A 207 -23.67 -19.52 4.82
CA SER A 207 -22.73 -19.82 5.90
C SER A 207 -22.18 -18.54 6.51
N ARG A 208 -22.22 -18.43 7.85
CA ARG A 208 -21.68 -17.28 8.58
C ARG A 208 -20.17 -17.44 8.75
N ILE A 209 -19.41 -16.44 8.32
CA ILE A 209 -17.95 -16.37 8.39
C ILE A 209 -17.61 -15.15 9.25
N ILE A 210 -16.85 -15.39 10.32
CA ILE A 210 -16.36 -14.35 11.22
C ILE A 210 -14.85 -14.52 11.30
N ASP A 211 -14.14 -13.49 10.84
CA ASP A 211 -12.69 -13.55 10.78
C ASP A 211 -12.08 -12.13 10.69
N THR A 212 -10.76 -12.03 10.80
CA THR A 212 -10.01 -10.78 10.72
C THR A 212 -8.95 -10.87 9.62
N ALA A 213 -9.06 -10.00 8.61
CA ALA A 213 -8.15 -10.00 7.48
C ALA A 213 -7.64 -8.59 7.15
N LEU A 214 -6.49 -8.51 6.47
CA LEU A 214 -5.85 -7.25 6.11
C LEU A 214 -6.56 -6.58 4.93
N LEU A 215 -6.88 -5.29 5.04
CA LEU A 215 -7.45 -4.53 3.93
C LEU A 215 -6.41 -4.29 2.84
N ILE A 216 -6.70 -4.75 1.61
CA ILE A 216 -5.87 -4.48 0.43
C ILE A 216 -6.46 -3.36 -0.41
N LYS A 217 -7.77 -3.41 -0.65
CA LYS A 217 -8.47 -2.42 -1.47
C LYS A 217 -9.87 -2.22 -0.94
N SER A 218 -10.31 -0.96 -0.91
CA SER A 218 -11.66 -0.59 -0.50
C SER A 218 -12.31 0.30 -1.56
N SER A 219 -13.62 0.23 -1.61
CA SER A 219 -14.54 1.08 -2.37
C SER A 219 -15.80 1.25 -1.52
N GLU A 220 -16.66 2.22 -1.85
CA GLU A 220 -17.88 2.45 -1.08
C GLU A 220 -18.82 1.22 -0.98
N LYS A 221 -18.73 0.29 -1.95
CA LYS A 221 -19.58 -0.90 -2.04
C LYS A 221 -18.83 -2.24 -1.97
N LYS A 222 -17.51 -2.23 -2.07
CA LYS A 222 -16.69 -3.44 -2.14
C LYS A 222 -15.41 -3.29 -1.32
N ALA A 223 -14.94 -4.37 -0.71
CA ALA A 223 -13.61 -4.43 -0.11
C ALA A 223 -12.94 -5.78 -0.43
N THR A 224 -11.64 -5.73 -0.70
CA THR A 224 -10.80 -6.91 -0.89
C THR A 224 -9.88 -7.02 0.32
N LEU A 225 -10.03 -8.13 1.05
CA LEU A 225 -9.26 -8.47 2.23
C LEU A 225 -8.29 -9.62 1.91
N TYR A 226 -7.17 -9.67 2.62
CA TYR A 226 -6.16 -10.73 2.53
C TYR A 226 -5.95 -11.34 3.92
N GLY A 227 -6.19 -12.65 4.03
CA GLY A 227 -6.03 -13.43 5.27
C GLY A 227 -5.72 -14.89 4.92
N ASP A 228 -4.91 -15.57 5.73
CA ASP A 228 -4.54 -16.98 5.59
C ASP A 228 -4.19 -17.41 4.14
N GLY A 229 -3.40 -16.59 3.45
CA GLY A 229 -2.91 -16.87 2.10
C GLY A 229 -3.97 -16.80 0.99
N HIS A 230 -5.18 -16.33 1.26
CA HIS A 230 -6.26 -16.19 0.28
C HIS A 230 -6.87 -14.78 0.30
N LEU A 231 -7.61 -14.45 -0.78
CA LEU A 231 -8.33 -13.19 -0.89
C LEU A 231 -9.81 -13.39 -0.59
N VAL A 232 -10.35 -12.54 0.28
CA VAL A 232 -11.77 -12.48 0.62
C VAL A 232 -12.36 -11.21 0.03
N GLU A 233 -13.38 -11.35 -0.81
CA GLU A 233 -14.11 -10.22 -1.37
C GLU A 233 -15.42 -9.98 -0.63
N LEU A 234 -15.53 -8.80 -0.02
CA LEU A 234 -16.77 -8.27 0.53
C LEU A 234 -17.43 -7.40 -0.53
N ASP A 235 -18.65 -7.74 -0.94
CA ASP A 235 -19.37 -7.02 -1.99
C ASP A 235 -20.86 -6.91 -1.68
N ASN A 236 -21.31 -5.68 -1.41
CA ASN A 236 -22.71 -5.40 -1.11
C ASN A 236 -23.65 -5.55 -2.32
N SER A 237 -23.11 -5.83 -3.52
CA SER A 237 -23.88 -6.07 -4.74
C SER A 237 -24.11 -7.56 -5.06
N LYS A 238 -23.45 -8.48 -4.36
CA LYS A 238 -23.68 -9.93 -4.53
C LYS A 238 -24.97 -10.32 -3.82
N GLN A 239 -25.94 -10.90 -4.54
CA GLN A 239 -27.24 -11.32 -3.97
C GLN A 239 -27.11 -12.39 -2.87
N ASN A 240 -26.06 -13.22 -2.91
CA ASN A 240 -25.85 -14.34 -1.99
C ASN A 240 -24.91 -14.00 -0.81
N GLN A 241 -24.49 -12.75 -0.69
CA GLN A 241 -23.59 -12.31 0.37
C GLN A 241 -24.23 -11.17 1.16
N HIS A 242 -24.42 -11.36 2.46
CA HIS A 242 -24.93 -10.35 3.38
C HIS A 242 -23.84 -9.97 4.39
N ILE A 243 -23.60 -8.68 4.55
CA ILE A 243 -22.57 -8.16 5.44
C ILE A 243 -23.24 -7.70 6.74
N ASN A 244 -22.95 -8.38 7.85
CA ASN A 244 -23.54 -8.05 9.15
C ASN A 244 -22.75 -6.95 9.86
N ASP A 245 -21.42 -7.05 9.85
CA ASP A 245 -20.53 -6.09 10.52
C ASP A 245 -19.15 -6.06 9.86
N VAL A 246 -18.58 -4.87 9.71
CA VAL A 246 -17.24 -4.65 9.17
C VAL A 246 -16.56 -3.56 9.98
N LYS A 247 -15.62 -3.96 10.83
CA LYS A 247 -14.93 -3.08 11.76
C LYS A 247 -13.45 -2.97 11.42
N PRO A 248 -12.97 -1.79 10.98
CA PRO A 248 -11.55 -1.54 10.82
C PRO A 248 -10.85 -1.40 12.17
N ILE A 249 -9.65 -1.95 12.27
CA ILE A 249 -8.73 -1.90 13.40
C ILE A 249 -7.41 -1.35 12.86
N ARG A 250 -6.94 -0.25 13.45
CA ARG A 250 -5.69 0.38 13.03
C ARG A 250 -4.50 -0.42 13.51
N THR A 251 -3.58 -0.72 12.60
CA THR A 251 -2.33 -1.42 12.94
C THR A 251 -1.21 -0.45 13.35
N GLY A 252 -1.30 0.83 12.98
CA GLY A 252 -0.23 1.82 13.15
C GLY A 252 0.93 1.67 12.16
N ILE A 253 0.85 0.72 11.22
CA ILE A 253 1.86 0.52 10.17
C ILE A 253 1.42 1.27 8.92
N LYS A 254 2.27 2.13 8.37
CA LYS A 254 1.96 2.92 7.18
C LYS A 254 1.69 2.04 5.96
N TYR A 255 0.60 2.33 5.26
CA TYR A 255 0.25 1.64 4.02
C TYR A 255 1.21 2.06 2.91
N LYS A 256 1.99 1.10 2.39
CA LYS A 256 2.96 1.34 1.33
C LYS A 256 2.62 0.50 0.11
N THR A 257 2.45 1.18 -1.03
CA THR A 257 2.24 0.54 -2.33
C THR A 257 3.49 0.70 -3.18
N ILE A 258 3.95 -0.39 -3.76
CA ILE A 258 5.06 -0.38 -4.72
C ILE A 258 4.45 -0.39 -6.11
N THR A 259 4.79 0.63 -6.91
CA THR A 259 4.36 0.75 -8.30
C THR A 259 5.54 0.48 -9.23
N VAL A 260 5.37 -0.47 -10.14
CA VAL A 260 6.30 -0.79 -11.21
C VAL A 260 5.67 -0.34 -12.51
N ASN A 261 6.17 0.74 -13.10
CA ASN A 261 5.79 1.20 -14.44
C ASN A 261 7.05 1.26 -15.30
N ARG A 262 7.37 0.17 -15.99
CA ARG A 262 8.56 0.08 -16.86
C ARG A 262 8.27 -0.72 -18.12
N MET A 263 8.98 -0.37 -19.17
CA MET A 263 9.09 -1.18 -20.37
C MET A 263 10.32 -2.08 -20.22
N PHE A 264 10.12 -3.38 -20.26
CA PHE A 264 11.19 -4.36 -20.26
C PHE A 264 11.40 -4.86 -21.68
N THR A 265 12.62 -4.72 -22.18
CA THR A 265 13.07 -5.31 -23.44
C THR A 265 13.82 -6.59 -23.14
N GLY A 266 13.34 -7.72 -23.65
CA GLY A 266 14.05 -9.00 -23.47
C GLY A 266 13.91 -9.67 -22.11
N LEU A 267 12.76 -9.50 -21.46
CA LEU A 267 12.52 -10.11 -20.16
C LEU A 267 12.13 -11.59 -20.31
N GLU A 268 12.81 -12.45 -19.56
CA GLU A 268 12.38 -13.83 -19.37
C GLU A 268 11.08 -13.87 -18.54
N ILE A 269 10.14 -14.73 -18.94
CA ILE A 269 8.85 -14.86 -18.26
C ILE A 269 8.99 -15.39 -16.84
N ASP A 270 10.01 -16.21 -16.57
CA ASP A 270 10.29 -16.69 -15.21
C ASP A 270 10.68 -15.55 -14.27
N SER A 271 11.43 -14.57 -14.79
CA SER A 271 11.75 -13.35 -14.04
C SER A 271 10.48 -12.55 -13.73
N LEU A 272 9.54 -12.44 -14.68
CA LEU A 272 8.26 -11.77 -14.46
C LEU A 272 7.39 -12.52 -13.44
N ASN A 273 7.29 -13.85 -13.54
CA ASN A 273 6.56 -14.69 -12.60
C ASN A 273 7.16 -14.58 -11.18
N SER A 274 8.49 -14.47 -11.04
CA SER A 274 9.13 -14.27 -9.73
C SER A 274 8.70 -12.95 -9.07
N ILE A 275 8.46 -11.90 -9.87
CA ILE A 275 7.99 -10.59 -9.39
C ILE A 275 6.50 -10.64 -8.99
N LEU A 276 5.71 -11.48 -9.66
CA LEU A 276 4.26 -11.61 -9.42
C LEU A 276 3.93 -12.62 -8.30
N ASN A 277 4.84 -13.56 -8.03
CA ASN A 277 4.61 -14.64 -7.08
C ASN A 277 4.44 -14.12 -5.65
N ASN A 278 3.46 -14.67 -4.93
CA ASN A 278 3.09 -14.35 -3.55
C ASN A 278 2.80 -12.85 -3.32
N ARG A 279 2.18 -12.19 -4.31
CA ARG A 279 1.79 -10.78 -4.25
C ARG A 279 0.38 -10.58 -4.78
N VAL A 280 -0.31 -9.59 -4.20
CA VAL A 280 -1.62 -9.13 -4.69
C VAL A 280 -1.37 -7.99 -5.67
N VAL A 281 -1.58 -8.26 -6.96
CA VAL A 281 -1.18 -7.38 -8.04
C VAL A 281 -2.40 -6.69 -8.66
N SER A 282 -2.31 -5.38 -8.85
CA SER A 282 -3.26 -4.56 -9.60
C SER A 282 -2.56 -3.85 -10.74
N GLY A 283 -3.24 -3.57 -11.85
CA GLY A 283 -2.67 -2.82 -12.98
C GLY A 283 -2.81 -3.56 -14.30
N TYR A 284 -1.89 -3.36 -15.23
CA TYR A 284 -1.90 -4.06 -16.51
C TYR A 284 -0.51 -4.50 -16.97
N ILE A 285 -0.49 -5.59 -17.74
CA ILE A 285 0.69 -6.08 -18.44
C ILE A 285 0.33 -6.16 -19.92
N LYS A 286 1.13 -5.49 -20.74
CA LYS A 286 1.00 -5.50 -22.21
C LYS A 286 2.26 -6.10 -22.81
N SER A 287 2.10 -6.95 -23.82
CA SER A 287 3.20 -7.51 -24.60
C SER A 287 3.07 -7.15 -26.07
N SER A 288 4.20 -7.15 -26.78
CA SER A 288 4.24 -7.10 -28.24
C SER A 288 3.57 -8.33 -28.87
N GLU A 289 3.67 -9.49 -28.22
CA GLU A 289 3.19 -10.78 -28.71
C GLU A 289 2.06 -11.35 -27.84
N LEU A 290 1.41 -12.41 -28.33
CA LEU A 290 0.39 -13.12 -27.56
C LEU A 290 1.06 -13.99 -26.52
N PHE A 291 0.60 -13.92 -25.27
CA PHE A 291 1.03 -14.78 -24.18
C PHE A 291 -0.19 -15.41 -23.50
N CYS A 292 0.05 -16.49 -22.75
CA CYS A 292 -0.96 -17.14 -21.93
C CYS A 292 -0.91 -16.57 -20.51
N PHE A 293 -2.06 -16.17 -20.00
CA PHE A 293 -2.23 -15.75 -18.62
C PHE A 293 -3.06 -16.79 -17.88
N HIS A 294 -2.55 -17.27 -16.74
CA HIS A 294 -3.24 -18.23 -15.89
C HIS A 294 -3.84 -17.50 -14.70
N LEU A 295 -5.17 -17.45 -14.67
CA LEU A 295 -5.97 -16.87 -13.61
C LEU A 295 -6.86 -17.97 -13.03
N ASN A 296 -6.66 -18.31 -11.76
CA ASN A 296 -7.49 -19.32 -11.07
C ASN A 296 -7.61 -20.66 -11.83
N GLY A 297 -6.54 -21.08 -12.52
CA GLY A 297 -6.50 -22.31 -13.32
C GLY A 297 -7.03 -22.19 -14.76
N VAL A 298 -7.51 -21.02 -15.19
CA VAL A 298 -7.96 -20.77 -16.56
C VAL A 298 -6.86 -20.04 -17.35
N ALA A 299 -6.48 -20.62 -18.49
CA ALA A 299 -5.48 -20.06 -19.40
C ALA A 299 -6.14 -19.21 -20.50
N GLU A 300 -5.90 -17.91 -20.50
CA GLU A 300 -6.38 -17.00 -21.54
C GLU A 300 -5.24 -16.48 -22.42
N LYS A 301 -5.44 -16.50 -23.75
CA LYS A 301 -4.48 -15.96 -24.72
C LYS A 301 -4.79 -14.49 -25.01
N LYS A 302 -3.95 -13.56 -24.55
CA LYS A 302 -4.16 -12.10 -24.73
C LYS A 302 -2.83 -11.37 -24.97
N LYS A 303 -2.91 -10.17 -25.58
CA LYS A 303 -1.78 -9.23 -25.71
C LYS A 303 -1.70 -8.23 -24.54
N THR A 304 -2.83 -7.95 -23.91
CA THR A 304 -2.93 -7.05 -22.76
C THR A 304 -3.83 -7.71 -21.73
N ILE A 305 -3.39 -7.72 -20.47
CA ILE A 305 -4.19 -8.16 -19.34
C ILE A 305 -4.31 -7.03 -18.33
N THR A 306 -5.51 -6.82 -17.81
CA THR A 306 -5.79 -5.87 -16.72
C THR A 306 -6.18 -6.69 -15.49
N MET A 307 -5.53 -6.41 -14.37
CA MET A 307 -5.69 -7.11 -13.10
C MET A 307 -6.24 -6.14 -12.06
N SER A 308 -7.23 -6.59 -11.29
CA SER A 308 -7.78 -5.87 -10.15
C SER A 308 -7.62 -6.73 -8.89
N SER A 309 -6.55 -6.51 -8.15
CA SER A 309 -6.22 -7.24 -6.91
C SER A 309 -6.15 -8.76 -7.06
N VAL A 310 -5.34 -9.27 -8.00
CA VAL A 310 -5.18 -10.71 -8.25
C VAL A 310 -4.00 -11.26 -7.45
N LEU A 311 -4.20 -12.38 -6.75
CA LEU A 311 -3.14 -13.07 -6.01
C LEU A 311 -2.31 -13.99 -6.93
N SER A 312 -0.98 -13.82 -6.92
CA SER A 312 0.00 -14.69 -7.57
C SER A 312 -0.30 -15.06 -9.04
N PRO A 313 -0.53 -14.07 -9.93
CA PRO A 313 -0.81 -14.36 -11.33
C PRO A 313 0.41 -15.01 -12.03
N GLN A 314 0.13 -15.97 -12.91
CA GLN A 314 1.15 -16.74 -13.65
C GLN A 314 1.05 -16.46 -15.15
N ILE A 315 2.20 -16.26 -15.80
CA ILE A 315 2.32 -16.01 -17.24
C ILE A 315 3.11 -17.16 -17.87
N SER A 316 2.69 -17.63 -19.04
CA SER A 316 3.43 -18.60 -19.84
C SER A 316 3.45 -18.23 -21.32
N LEU A 317 4.48 -18.70 -22.04
CA LEU A 317 4.57 -18.52 -23.50
C LEU A 317 3.55 -19.39 -24.24
N ILE A 318 3.14 -18.90 -25.41
CA ILE A 318 2.46 -19.75 -26.39
C ILE A 318 3.54 -20.57 -27.08
N VAL A 319 3.62 -21.85 -26.70
CA VAL A 319 4.50 -22.80 -27.39
C VAL A 319 3.74 -23.33 -28.60
N ASP A 320 4.17 -22.95 -29.80
CA ASP A 320 3.64 -23.53 -31.03
C ASP A 320 4.20 -24.97 -31.18
N SER A 321 3.30 -25.96 -31.12
CA SER A 321 3.64 -27.39 -31.21
C SER A 321 4.54 -27.73 -32.41
N SER A 322 4.40 -26.99 -33.51
CA SER A 322 5.20 -27.16 -34.74
C SER A 322 6.67 -26.75 -34.56
N GLN A 323 6.94 -25.73 -33.74
CA GLN A 323 8.29 -25.22 -33.46
C GLN A 323 9.04 -26.15 -32.49
N THR A 324 8.34 -26.73 -31.51
CA THR A 324 8.90 -27.77 -30.64
C THR A 324 9.30 -29.02 -31.41
N LEU A 325 8.52 -29.44 -32.40
CA LEU A 325 8.85 -30.57 -33.25
C LEU A 325 10.10 -30.27 -34.10
N ALA A 326 10.18 -29.08 -34.70
CA ALA A 326 11.34 -28.66 -35.48
C ALA A 326 12.63 -28.63 -34.65
N ARG A 327 12.54 -28.19 -33.39
CA ARG A 327 13.68 -28.21 -32.44
C ARG A 327 14.12 -29.63 -32.11
N HIS A 328 13.20 -30.51 -31.75
CA HIS A 328 13.53 -31.90 -31.42
C HIS A 328 14.19 -32.60 -32.63
N GLN A 329 13.70 -32.34 -33.84
CA GLN A 329 14.31 -32.82 -35.08
C GLN A 329 15.73 -32.25 -35.29
N ALA A 330 15.94 -30.95 -35.05
CA ALA A 330 17.26 -30.33 -35.13
C ALA A 330 18.25 -30.93 -34.12
N GLU A 331 17.81 -31.18 -32.88
CA GLU A 331 18.63 -31.80 -31.83
C GLU A 331 19.04 -33.25 -32.21
N GLN A 332 18.13 -34.02 -32.82
CA GLN A 332 18.46 -35.35 -33.35
C GLN A 332 19.52 -35.28 -34.46
N ILE A 333 19.39 -34.36 -35.41
CA ILE A 333 20.36 -34.21 -36.50
C ILE A 333 21.72 -33.73 -35.98
N ALA A 334 21.73 -32.83 -34.99
CA ALA A 334 22.96 -32.40 -34.33
C ALA A 334 23.68 -33.57 -33.64
N LEU A 335 22.93 -34.46 -32.99
CA LEU A 335 23.49 -35.67 -32.37
C LEU A 335 24.10 -36.60 -33.42
N GLU A 336 23.43 -36.81 -34.55
CA GLU A 336 23.95 -37.61 -35.66
C GLU A 336 25.24 -37.00 -36.23
N LEU A 337 25.26 -35.69 -36.50
CA LEU A 337 26.46 -34.99 -36.99
C LEU A 337 27.63 -35.13 -36.00
N LYS A 338 27.36 -35.06 -34.70
CA LYS A 338 28.36 -35.29 -33.66
C LYS A 338 28.88 -36.73 -33.65
N GLN A 339 28.02 -37.71 -33.87
CA GLN A 339 28.42 -39.12 -33.99
C GLN A 339 29.27 -39.36 -35.24
N ASP A 340 28.92 -38.73 -36.37
CA ASP A 340 29.69 -38.81 -37.62
C ASP A 340 31.10 -38.23 -37.44
N ILE A 341 31.23 -37.08 -36.75
CA ILE A 341 32.54 -36.49 -36.40
C ILE A 341 33.34 -37.43 -35.50
N LEU A 342 32.73 -37.98 -34.45
CA LEU A 342 33.39 -38.91 -33.53
C LEU A 342 33.86 -40.19 -34.22
N LYS A 343 33.07 -40.70 -35.17
CA LYS A 343 33.44 -41.87 -35.98
C LYS A 343 34.67 -41.57 -36.83
N TRP A 344 34.67 -40.44 -37.54
CA TRP A 344 35.82 -40.02 -38.35
C TRP A 344 37.09 -39.85 -37.50
N GLN A 345 36.99 -39.22 -36.32
CA GLN A 345 38.11 -39.06 -35.40
C GLN A 345 38.68 -40.42 -34.93
N LYS A 346 37.83 -41.42 -34.71
CA LYS A 346 38.27 -42.78 -34.35
C LYS A 346 39.00 -43.47 -35.49
N GLU A 347 38.48 -43.36 -36.71
CA GLU A 347 39.11 -43.91 -37.91
C GLU A 347 40.47 -43.26 -38.18
N GLU A 348 40.56 -41.93 -38.03
CA GLU A 348 41.82 -41.18 -38.16
C GLU A 348 42.85 -41.60 -37.10
N LEU A 349 42.43 -41.74 -35.84
CA LEU A 349 43.32 -42.14 -34.75
C LEU A 349 43.82 -43.58 -34.94
N LYS A 350 42.95 -44.50 -35.41
CA LYS A 350 43.34 -45.86 -35.77
C LYS A 350 44.39 -45.85 -36.89
N TRP A 351 44.13 -45.12 -37.97
CA TRP A 351 45.06 -45.01 -39.10
C TRP A 351 46.42 -44.42 -38.67
N ARG A 352 46.43 -43.38 -37.81
CA ARG A 352 47.66 -42.80 -37.25
C ARG A 352 48.45 -43.82 -36.42
N ASN A 353 47.77 -44.64 -35.63
CA ASN A 353 48.41 -45.69 -34.83
C ASN A 353 48.99 -46.80 -35.71
N ASP A 354 48.25 -47.25 -36.73
CA ASP A 354 48.73 -48.28 -37.66
C ASP A 354 49.92 -47.77 -38.49
N ASN A 355 49.94 -46.49 -38.87
CA ASN A 355 51.12 -45.85 -39.47
C ASN A 355 52.33 -45.79 -38.55
N LYS A 356 52.14 -45.48 -37.26
CA LYS A 356 53.24 -45.49 -36.28
C LYS A 356 53.82 -46.90 -36.12
N LYS A 357 52.97 -47.93 -36.07
CA LYS A 357 53.39 -49.34 -36.04
C LYS A 357 54.15 -49.72 -37.30
N LEU A 358 53.66 -49.31 -38.48
CA LEU A 358 54.35 -49.54 -39.74
C LEU A 358 55.75 -48.91 -39.76
N LEU A 359 55.89 -47.69 -39.23
CA LEU A 359 57.17 -47.02 -39.11
C LEU A 359 58.12 -47.74 -38.14
N ALA A 360 57.60 -48.23 -37.01
CA ALA A 360 58.36 -49.00 -36.03
C ALA A 360 58.86 -50.33 -36.64
N LEU A 361 57.98 -51.09 -37.29
CA LEU A 361 58.34 -52.35 -37.96
C LEU A 361 59.41 -52.14 -39.05
N LYS A 362 59.30 -51.05 -39.82
CA LYS A 362 60.34 -50.68 -40.81
C LYS A 362 61.69 -50.39 -40.16
N LYS A 363 61.68 -49.71 -39.01
CA LYS A 363 62.91 -49.46 -38.23
C LYS A 363 63.48 -50.74 -37.64
N ASP A 364 62.64 -51.64 -37.14
CA ASP A 364 63.07 -52.93 -36.59
C ASP A 364 63.70 -53.81 -37.68
N LEU A 365 63.15 -53.78 -38.91
CA LEU A 365 63.71 -54.46 -40.09
C LEU A 365 65.14 -53.97 -40.45
N GLU A 366 65.43 -52.68 -40.27
CA GLU A 366 66.76 -52.10 -40.50
C GLU A 366 67.81 -52.66 -39.52
N HIS A 367 67.40 -53.06 -38.31
CA HIS A 367 68.27 -53.53 -37.25
C HIS A 367 68.31 -55.07 -37.11
N ALA A 368 67.48 -55.80 -37.86
CA ALA A 368 67.39 -57.25 -37.81
C ALA A 368 68.57 -57.92 -38.55
N SER A 369 69.31 -58.78 -37.84
CA SER A 369 70.47 -59.53 -38.36
C SER A 369 70.15 -60.97 -38.80
N ASP A 370 69.06 -61.55 -38.29
CA ASP A 370 68.61 -62.91 -38.60
C ASP A 370 67.66 -62.95 -39.81
N TYR A 371 67.90 -63.89 -40.73
CA TYR A 371 67.14 -64.05 -41.97
C TYR A 371 65.66 -64.36 -41.70
N TYR A 372 65.37 -65.21 -40.72
CA TYR A 372 63.99 -65.59 -40.40
C TYR A 372 63.20 -64.42 -39.81
N GLN A 373 63.83 -63.62 -38.95
CA GLN A 373 63.22 -62.42 -38.37
C GLN A 373 62.93 -61.36 -39.44
N ARG A 374 63.83 -61.19 -40.42
CA ARG A 374 63.60 -60.27 -41.54
C ARG A 374 62.41 -60.68 -42.39
N ASN A 375 62.30 -61.95 -42.75
CA ASN A 375 61.20 -62.44 -43.57
C ASN A 375 59.84 -62.30 -42.86
N ASP A 376 59.78 -62.52 -41.54
CA ASP A 376 58.56 -62.30 -40.75
C ASP A 376 58.17 -60.81 -40.68
N LEU A 377 59.14 -59.92 -40.41
CA LEU A 377 58.93 -58.47 -40.39
C LEU A 377 58.50 -57.93 -41.77
N GLU A 378 59.08 -58.43 -42.86
CA GLU A 378 58.69 -58.05 -44.23
C GLU A 378 57.25 -58.42 -44.53
N ASN A 379 56.80 -59.62 -44.15
CA ASN A 379 55.41 -60.04 -44.34
C ASN A 379 54.43 -59.17 -43.53
N GLN A 380 54.76 -58.88 -42.27
CA GLN A 380 53.94 -57.99 -41.42
C GLN A 380 53.88 -56.56 -41.96
N ILE A 381 54.99 -56.03 -42.49
CA ILE A 381 55.04 -54.71 -43.13
C ILE A 381 54.15 -54.71 -44.38
N ILE A 382 54.22 -55.73 -45.22
CA ILE A 382 53.41 -55.81 -46.44
C ILE A 382 51.90 -55.83 -46.10
N GLU A 383 51.51 -56.61 -45.09
CA GLU A 383 50.11 -56.71 -44.66
C GLU A 383 49.59 -55.41 -44.04
N LEU A 384 50.38 -54.81 -43.15
CA LEU A 384 50.01 -53.56 -42.49
C LEU A 384 50.03 -52.38 -43.47
N GLN A 385 50.95 -52.37 -44.44
CA GLN A 385 51.01 -51.34 -45.49
C GLN A 385 49.78 -51.39 -46.41
N LYS A 386 49.27 -52.57 -46.75
CA LYS A 386 48.00 -52.73 -47.48
C LYS A 386 46.83 -52.15 -46.68
N THR A 387 46.79 -52.42 -45.37
CA THR A 387 45.73 -51.93 -44.47
C THR A 387 45.77 -50.41 -44.32
N VAL A 388 46.96 -49.83 -44.09
CA VAL A 388 47.17 -48.37 -44.00
C VAL A 388 46.82 -47.63 -45.29
N GLN A 389 47.11 -48.23 -46.45
CA GLN A 389 46.78 -47.62 -47.74
C GLN A 389 45.28 -47.67 -48.03
N LYS A 390 44.60 -48.75 -47.63
CA LYS A 390 43.15 -48.93 -47.77
C LYS A 390 42.35 -48.02 -46.84
N ASP A 391 42.76 -47.93 -45.57
CA ASP A 391 42.01 -47.24 -44.51
C ASP A 391 42.41 -45.75 -44.39
N LYS A 392 43.04 -45.15 -45.42
CA LYS A 392 43.47 -43.75 -45.39
C LYS A 392 42.26 -42.81 -45.36
N PRO A 393 42.02 -42.05 -44.26
CA PRO A 393 40.91 -41.12 -44.19
C PRO A 393 41.14 -39.91 -45.12
N ALA A 394 40.04 -39.23 -45.47
CA ALA A 394 40.10 -37.95 -46.18
C ALA A 394 40.88 -36.90 -45.36
N SER A 395 41.59 -35.99 -46.04
CA SER A 395 42.49 -35.01 -45.41
C SER A 395 41.78 -34.04 -44.46
N ASN A 396 40.50 -33.72 -44.71
CA ASN A 396 39.64 -32.92 -43.85
C ASN A 396 38.28 -33.61 -43.71
N TYR A 397 37.66 -33.51 -42.53
CA TYR A 397 36.26 -33.91 -42.35
C TYR A 397 35.34 -32.95 -43.12
N THR A 398 34.58 -33.48 -44.08
CA THR A 398 33.49 -32.74 -44.74
C THR A 398 32.17 -33.19 -44.13
N PRO A 399 31.45 -32.30 -43.41
CA PRO A 399 30.13 -32.63 -42.88
C PRO A 399 29.18 -33.04 -44.01
N ASN A 400 28.22 -33.90 -43.71
CA ASN A 400 27.16 -34.21 -44.67
C ASN A 400 26.35 -32.94 -44.95
N HIS A 401 26.60 -32.31 -46.11
CA HIS A 401 25.98 -31.05 -46.51
C HIS A 401 24.45 -31.10 -46.50
N VAL A 402 23.85 -32.25 -46.77
CA VAL A 402 22.39 -32.43 -46.71
C VAL A 402 21.88 -32.32 -45.28
N LYS A 403 22.54 -33.00 -44.33
CA LYS A 403 22.19 -32.94 -42.90
C LYS A 403 22.44 -31.55 -42.32
N LEU A 404 23.54 -30.90 -42.71
CA LEU A 404 23.88 -29.56 -42.25
C LEU A 404 22.86 -28.52 -42.73
N ASN A 405 22.51 -28.53 -44.03
CA ASN A 405 21.49 -27.63 -44.57
C ASN A 405 20.10 -27.90 -43.94
N HIS A 406 19.76 -29.16 -43.66
CA HIS A 406 18.51 -29.50 -42.99
C HIS A 406 18.48 -29.03 -41.53
N TYR A 407 19.59 -29.17 -40.82
CA TYR A 407 19.76 -28.62 -39.48
C TYR A 407 19.62 -27.09 -39.48
N GLU A 408 20.30 -26.38 -40.39
CA GLU A 408 20.19 -24.92 -40.53
C GLU A 408 18.76 -24.48 -40.83
N TYR A 409 18.05 -25.20 -41.71
CA TYR A 409 16.65 -24.95 -42.01
C TYR A 409 15.74 -25.15 -40.78
N LEU A 410 15.91 -26.24 -40.04
CA LEU A 410 15.12 -26.51 -38.83
C LEU A 410 15.42 -25.50 -37.72
N MET A 411 16.69 -25.11 -37.56
CA MET A 411 17.10 -24.05 -36.63
C MET A 411 16.51 -22.69 -36.99
N SER A 412 16.37 -22.38 -38.28
CA SER A 412 15.69 -21.15 -38.73
C SER A 412 14.20 -21.13 -38.36
N LYS A 413 13.57 -22.31 -38.27
CA LYS A 413 12.17 -22.48 -37.85
C LYS A 413 12.00 -22.60 -36.34
N ALA A 414 13.03 -23.07 -35.63
CA ALA A 414 13.05 -23.24 -34.18
C ALA A 414 13.51 -21.98 -33.42
N TYR A 415 13.95 -20.92 -34.13
CA TYR A 415 14.54 -19.74 -33.50
C TYR A 415 13.52 -18.95 -32.67
N TYR A 416 13.77 -18.90 -31.36
CA TYR A 416 13.16 -17.96 -30.44
C TYR A 416 14.05 -16.73 -30.31
N PRO A 417 13.62 -15.52 -30.68
CA PRO A 417 13.86 -14.40 -29.81
C PRO A 417 12.80 -14.49 -28.72
N SER A 418 13.06 -15.23 -27.64
CA SER A 418 12.25 -15.16 -26.41
C SER A 418 12.51 -13.84 -25.68
N VAL A 419 12.50 -12.75 -26.44
CA VAL A 419 12.71 -11.38 -26.00
C VAL A 419 11.36 -10.72 -26.17
N HIS A 420 10.45 -11.04 -25.25
CA HIS A 420 9.16 -10.38 -25.24
C HIS A 420 9.35 -8.97 -24.68
N ASN A 421 8.83 -8.00 -25.41
CA ASN A 421 8.79 -6.62 -24.93
C ASN A 421 7.53 -6.46 -24.09
N PHE A 422 7.71 -6.40 -22.77
CA PHE A 422 6.61 -6.20 -21.83
C PHE A 422 6.57 -4.75 -21.37
N HIS A 423 5.41 -4.11 -21.55
CA HIS A 423 5.08 -2.92 -20.77
C HIS A 423 4.33 -3.36 -19.52
N VAL A 424 4.99 -3.26 -18.37
CA VAL A 424 4.46 -3.69 -17.08
C VAL A 424 4.14 -2.44 -16.27
N ASN A 425 2.85 -2.23 -16.00
CA ASN A 425 2.36 -1.16 -15.13
C ASN A 425 1.50 -1.79 -14.03
N ILE A 426 2.16 -2.20 -12.95
CA ILE A 426 1.52 -2.90 -11.83
C ILE A 426 1.79 -2.18 -10.51
N SER A 427 0.85 -2.30 -9.58
CA SER A 427 0.98 -1.90 -8.20
C SER A 427 0.64 -3.06 -7.27
N TYR A 428 1.38 -3.19 -6.18
CA TYR A 428 1.10 -4.17 -5.14
C TYR A 428 1.39 -3.57 -3.76
N PRO A 429 0.60 -3.92 -2.73
CA PRO A 429 0.88 -3.51 -1.37
C PRO A 429 2.10 -4.26 -0.83
N GLU A 430 2.97 -3.55 -0.11
CA GLU A 430 4.08 -4.16 0.62
C GLU A 430 3.55 -4.74 1.94
N ILE A 431 2.94 -5.93 1.86
CA ILE A 431 2.33 -6.59 3.02
C ILE A 431 3.42 -6.88 4.07
N PRO A 432 3.26 -6.40 5.33
CA PRO A 432 4.21 -6.67 6.40
C PRO A 432 4.37 -8.17 6.65
N HIS A 433 5.58 -8.61 6.98
CA HIS A 433 5.89 -10.04 7.17
C HIS A 433 5.03 -10.74 8.21
N GLN A 434 4.53 -10.02 9.23
CA GLN A 434 3.66 -10.56 10.27
C GLN A 434 2.22 -10.88 9.80
N PHE A 435 1.84 -10.45 8.59
CA PHE A 435 0.53 -10.68 7.99
C PHE A 435 0.60 -11.53 6.71
N LYS A 436 1.79 -12.02 6.36
CA LYS A 436 2.00 -13.05 5.33
C LYS A 436 2.06 -14.40 6.01
#